data_AF-A0A0D7PYS3-F1
#
_entry.id   AF-A0A0D7PYS3-F1
#
_cell.length_a   1.000
_cell.length_b   1.000
_cell.length_c   1.000
_cell.angle_alpha   90.00
_cell.angle_beta   90.00
_cell.angle_gamma   90.00
#
_symmetry.space_group_name_H-M   'P 1'
#
loop_
_entity.id
_entity.type
_entity.pdbx_description
1 polymer ?
#
loop_
_entity_poly.entity_id
_entity_poly.type
_entity_poly.pdbx_seq_one_letter_code
_entity_poly.pdbx_strand_id
1 'polypeptide(L)' 'MAVQPSDYYLITSRRGVSPDRWSWEICRKSSPLGIKIVGDGFQSEMAAEFAGKRALADFLSDLSKEEKRK' A
#
# COMPACT_ATOMS: atom_id res chain seq x y z
N MET A 1 19.61 -4.24 -7.57
CA MET A 1 19.08 -4.83 -6.33
C MET A 1 17.63 -5.18 -6.59
N ALA A 2 17.30 -6.47 -6.55
CA ALA A 2 15.96 -6.97 -6.86
C ALA A 2 14.96 -6.44 -5.84
N VAL A 3 13.83 -5.94 -6.33
CA VAL A 3 12.78 -5.40 -5.48
C VAL A 3 12.04 -6.59 -4.88
N GLN A 4 12.28 -6.88 -3.61
CA GLN A 4 11.64 -8.02 -3.00
C GLN A 4 10.19 -7.67 -2.59
N PRO A 5 9.24 -8.62 -2.70
CA PRO A 5 7.87 -8.44 -2.19
C PRO A 5 7.84 -8.07 -0.71
N SER A 6 8.84 -8.53 0.04
CA SER A 6 9.04 -8.31 1.48
C SER A 6 9.39 -6.87 1.85
N ASP A 7 9.69 -6.01 0.86
CA ASP A 7 9.98 -4.59 1.08
C ASP A 7 8.70 -3.73 1.16
N TYR A 8 7.52 -4.29 0.92
CA TYR A 8 6.28 -3.52 0.92
C TYR A 8 5.48 -3.78 2.19
N TYR A 9 5.05 -2.70 2.83
CA TYR A 9 4.19 -2.76 4.01
C TYR A 9 3.02 -1.79 3.86
N LEU A 10 1.87 -2.22 4.38
CA LEU A 10 0.66 -1.42 4.42
C LEU A 10 0.61 -0.68 5.75
N ILE A 11 0.44 0.64 5.68
CA ILE A 11 0.11 1.46 6.85
C ILE A 11 -1.36 1.83 6.73
N THR A 12 -2.15 1.59 7.76
CA THR A 12 -3.47 2.21 7.92
C THR A 12 -3.32 3.36 8.90
N SER A 13 -3.75 4.55 8.50
CA SER A 13 -3.67 5.75 9.32
C SER A 13 -5.00 6.49 9.28
N ARG A 14 -5.43 6.94 10.46
CA ARG A 14 -6.63 7.74 10.62
C ARG A 14 -6.26 9.21 10.63
N ARG A 15 -6.62 9.96 9.58
CA ARG A 15 -6.43 11.42 9.57
C ARG A 15 -7.57 12.05 10.37
N GLY A 16 -7.26 12.45 11.60
CA GLY A 16 -8.20 13.01 12.58
C GLY A 16 -8.62 14.46 12.30
N VAL A 17 -9.09 14.76 11.09
CA VAL A 17 -9.81 16.00 10.81
C VAL A 17 -11.10 15.62 10.09
N SER A 18 -12.21 15.79 10.81
CA SER A 18 -13.55 15.32 10.46
C SER A 18 -13.92 15.60 8.99
N PRO A 19 -14.52 14.63 8.27
CA PRO A 19 -15.00 13.32 8.74
C PRO A 19 -13.83 12.36 9.04
N ASP A 20 -14.01 11.51 10.05
CA ASP A 20 -13.04 10.47 10.48
C ASP A 20 -12.80 9.49 9.32
N ARG A 21 -11.92 9.88 8.39
CA ARG A 21 -11.61 9.11 7.18
C ARG A 21 -10.36 8.31 7.44
N TRP A 22 -10.51 7.00 7.34
CA TRP A 22 -9.41 6.08 7.27
C TRP A 22 -8.72 6.22 5.93
N SER A 23 -7.39 6.23 6.01
CA SER A 23 -6.52 6.18 4.85
C SER A 23 -5.59 5.00 5.00
N TRP A 24 -5.16 4.45 3.88
CA TRP A 24 -4.12 3.44 3.83
C TRP A 24 -3.03 3.87 2.85
N GLU A 25 -1.80 3.49 3.14
CA GLU A 25 -0.62 3.85 2.37
C GLU A 25 0.25 2.60 2.21
N ILE A 26 0.61 2.27 0.97
CA ILE A 26 1.60 1.24 0.67
C ILE A 26 2.96 1.91 0.60
N CYS A 27 3.75 1.64 1.62
CA CYS A 27 5.12 2.11 1.74
C CYS A 27 6.09 1.04 1.25
N ARG A 28 7.11 1.49 0.53
CA ARG A 28 8.22 0.64 0.10
C ARG A 28 9.44 0.96 0.96
N LYS A 29 9.98 -0.07 1.60
CA LYS A 29 11.22 -0.03 2.37
C LYS A 29 12.46 0.16 1.48
N SER A 30 12.38 -0.28 0.22
CA SER A 30 13.43 -0.11 -0.77
C SER A 30 13.44 1.29 -1.39
N SER A 31 14.60 1.95 -1.25
CA SER A 31 14.92 3.28 -1.77
C SER A 31 14.82 3.36 -3.32
N PRO A 32 14.40 4.50 -3.91
CA PRO A 32 14.04 5.76 -3.26
C PRO A 32 12.70 5.65 -2.54
N LEU A 33 12.60 6.26 -1.35
CA LEU A 33 11.44 6.30 -0.44
C LEU A 33 10.19 6.95 -1.10
N GLY A 34 9.63 6.30 -2.11
CA GLY A 34 8.35 6.68 -2.71
C GLY A 34 7.24 5.94 -1.99
N ILE A 35 6.37 6.68 -1.29
CA ILE A 35 5.00 6.22 -1.03
C ILE A 35 4.43 5.89 -2.41
N LYS A 36 4.07 4.63 -2.66
CA LYS A 36 3.65 4.22 -4.00
C LYS A 36 2.17 4.47 -4.22
N ILE A 37 1.36 4.14 -3.23
CA ILE A 37 -0.10 4.17 -3.36
C ILE A 37 -0.68 4.59 -2.02
N VAL A 38 -1.59 5.55 -2.07
CA VAL A 38 -2.42 5.97 -0.96
C VAL A 38 -3.87 5.83 -1.37
N GLY A 39 -4.71 5.35 -0.47
CA GLY A 39 -6.16 5.40 -0.61
C GLY A 39 -6.76 6.05 0.62
N ASP A 40 -7.50 7.12 0.44
CA ASP A 40 -8.23 7.82 1.51
C ASP A 40 -9.75 7.71 1.31
N GLY A 41 -10.51 8.19 2.31
CA GLY A 41 -11.97 8.26 2.21
C GLY A 41 -12.72 7.03 2.73
N PHE A 42 -12.05 6.13 3.44
CA PHE A 42 -12.70 4.96 4.02
C PHE A 42 -13.39 5.32 5.34
N GLN A 43 -14.60 4.80 5.56
CA GLN A 43 -15.36 5.04 6.79
C GLN A 43 -14.93 4.12 7.94
N SER A 44 -14.09 3.13 7.69
CA SER A 44 -13.67 2.14 8.69
C SER A 44 -12.25 1.66 8.42
N GLU A 45 -11.52 1.33 9.50
CA GLU A 45 -10.20 0.72 9.44
C GLU A 45 -10.23 -0.53 8.57
N MET A 46 -11.22 -1.40 8.78
CA MET A 46 -11.37 -2.65 8.04
C MET A 46 -11.55 -2.42 6.53
N ALA A 47 -12.23 -1.34 6.13
CA ALA A 47 -12.40 -0.99 4.72
C ALA A 47 -11.10 -0.47 4.11
N ALA A 48 -10.36 0.38 4.84
CA ALA A 48 -9.04 0.85 4.43
C ALA A 48 -8.02 -0.30 4.37
N GLU A 49 -8.03 -1.18 5.36
CA GLU A 49 -7.14 -2.34 5.42
C GLU A 49 -7.45 -3.33 4.29
N PHE A 50 -8.73 -3.61 4.02
CA PHE A 50 -9.13 -4.50 2.93
C PHE A 50 -8.74 -3.94 1.56
N ALA A 51 -9.00 -2.65 1.33
CA ALA A 51 -8.60 -1.96 0.11
C ALA A 51 -7.06 -1.95 -0.05
N GLY A 52 -6.34 -1.66 1.04
CA GLY A 52 -4.89 -1.66 1.09
C GLY A 52 -4.25 -3.03 0.87
N LYS A 53 -4.79 -4.09 1.49
CA LYS A 53 -4.34 -5.48 1.29
C LYS A 53 -4.56 -5.93 -0.16
N ARG A 54 -5.72 -5.58 -0.74
CA ARG A 54 -6.02 -5.90 -2.14
C ARG A 54 -5.08 -5.17 -3.10
N ALA A 55 -4.88 -3.87 -2.89
CA ALA A 55 -3.92 -3.08 -3.68
C ALA A 55 -2.49 -3.59 -3.51
N LEU A 56 -2.09 -4.01 -2.31
CA LEU A 56 -0.79 -4.59 -2.05
C LEU A 56 -0.61 -5.92 -2.78
N ALA A 57 -1.61 -6.81 -2.74
CA ALA A 57 -1.55 -8.09 -3.44
C ALA A 57 -1.46 -7.91 -4.96
N ASP A 58 -2.24 -7.00 -5.53
CA ASP A 58 -2.18 -6.65 -6.96
C ASP A 58 -0.82 -6.07 -7.33
N PHE A 59 -0.32 -5.13 -6.52
CA PHE A 59 0.99 -4.52 -6.69
C PHE A 59 2.14 -5.56 -6.63
N LEU A 60 2.10 -6.49 -5.66
CA LEU A 60 3.08 -7.57 -5.55
C LEU A 60 3.00 -8.55 -6.73
N SER A 61 1.80 -8.84 -7.21
CA SER A 61 1.57 -9.67 -8.40
C SER A 61 2.17 -9.03 -9.65
N ASP A 62 1.92 -7.73 -9.87
CA ASP A 62 2.46 -7.00 -11.01
C ASP A 62 3.98 -6.82 -10.92
N LEU A 63 4.51 -6.54 -9.73
CA LEU A 63 5.96 -6.53 -9.49
C LEU A 63 6.61 -7.89 -9.79
N SER A 64 5.97 -8.99 -9.37
CA SER A 64 6.48 -10.35 -9.62
C SER A 64 6.50 -10.68 -11.12
N LYS A 65 5.48 -10.22 -11.87
CA LYS A 65 5.45 -10.36 -13.33
C LYS A 65 6.55 -9.54 -14.01
N GLU A 66 6.84 -8.36 -13.49
CA GLU A 66 7.86 -7.45 -14.06
C GLU A 66 9.29 -7.95 -13.80
N GLU A 67 9.57 -8.50 -12.60
CA GLU A 67 10.85 -9.15 -12.29
C GLU A 67 11.12 -10.39 -13.16
N LYS A 68 10.10 -11.20 -13.43
CA LYS A 68 10.22 -12.38 -14.30
C LYS A 68 10.46 -12.05 -15.77
N ARG A 69 10.32 -10.79 -16.17
CA ARG A 69 10.51 -10.33 -17.55
C ARG A 69 11.92 -9.77 -17.82
N LYS A 70 12.83 -9.87 -16.85
CA LYS A 70 14.26 -9.54 -17.00
C LYS A 70 15.14 -10.75 -17.29
#